data_AF-A0A955WHR8-F1
#
_entry.id   AF-A0A955WHR8-F1
#
_cell.length_a   1.000
_cell.length_b   1.000
_cell.length_c   1.000
_cell.angle_alpha   90.00
_cell.angle_beta   90.00
_cell.angle_gamma   90.00
#
_symmetry.space_group_name_H-M   'P 1'
#
loop_
_entity.id
_entity.type
_entity.pdbx_description
1 polymer ?
#
loop_
_entity_poly.entity_id
_entity_poly.type
_entity_poly.pdbx_seq_one_letter_code
_entity_poly.pdbx_strand_id
1 'polypeptide(L)'
;MNAVTVVSFIAATAAVALATWLFVRRMRRADDPTVEFFTGGRALAWPVVAGSLLLTNLSTEQLVGLNGAVFKDGNLVGVAWEALAAFAMIATALLFLPRYLRSGFTTTPAFLEQRFDRPTRLLVSALFLFGYVTVLLPVVLYTGSLAIKTMFQLDVPLAAVVWGIGLLGSAYAIFGGLKAVAVSDTFNGIGLLIGGLAIPALGLAALGEGSITAGISTLVHARPESLAVLTTLDKKGGPVSVPWPTLLTGMMFIQVFY
;
A
#
# COMPACT_ATOMS: atom_id res chain seq x y z
N MET A 1 -11.32 23.28 -11.14
CA MET A 1 -10.33 22.87 -10.12
C MET A 1 -10.39 23.84 -8.94
N ASN A 2 -10.54 23.36 -7.72
CA ASN A 2 -10.45 24.19 -6.51
C ASN A 2 -8.97 24.55 -6.25
N ALA A 3 -8.64 25.84 -6.30
CA ALA A 3 -7.27 26.33 -6.11
C ALA A 3 -6.68 25.88 -4.77
N VAL A 4 -7.51 25.81 -3.71
CA VAL A 4 -7.09 25.36 -2.38
C VAL A 4 -6.57 23.92 -2.43
N THR A 5 -7.27 23.02 -3.11
CA THR A 5 -6.90 21.60 -3.21
C THR A 5 -5.58 21.41 -3.96
N VAL A 6 -5.37 22.16 -5.04
CA VAL A 6 -4.13 22.09 -5.84
C VAL A 6 -2.95 22.62 -5.04
N VAL A 7 -3.13 23.78 -4.40
CA VAL A 7 -2.08 24.40 -3.57
C VAL A 7 -1.76 23.51 -2.38
N SER A 8 -2.76 22.97 -1.68
CA SER A 8 -2.52 22.07 -0.55
C SER A 8 -1.81 20.78 -0.97
N PHE A 9 -2.12 20.24 -2.13
CA PHE A 9 -1.47 19.05 -2.67
C PHE A 9 0.01 19.31 -3.00
N ILE A 10 0.30 20.40 -3.70
CA ILE A 10 1.68 20.80 -4.02
C ILE A 10 2.46 21.08 -2.74
N ALA A 11 1.85 21.81 -1.79
CA ALA A 11 2.48 22.13 -0.51
C ALA A 11 2.79 20.86 0.32
N ALA A 12 1.84 19.93 0.41
CA ALA A 12 2.04 18.65 1.11
C ALA A 12 3.16 17.82 0.46
N THR A 13 3.13 17.70 -0.87
CA THR A 13 4.14 16.95 -1.63
C THR A 13 5.53 17.58 -1.48
N ALA A 14 5.63 18.92 -1.59
CA ALA A 14 6.88 19.64 -1.41
C ALA A 14 7.39 19.53 0.03
N ALA A 15 6.51 19.56 1.03
CA ALA A 15 6.88 19.38 2.43
C ALA A 15 7.46 17.99 2.68
N VAL A 16 6.85 16.93 2.14
CA VAL A 16 7.38 15.55 2.24
C VAL A 16 8.72 15.44 1.52
N ALA A 17 8.85 16.00 0.31
CA ALA A 17 10.11 16.00 -0.43
C ALA A 17 11.23 16.71 0.34
N LEU A 18 10.94 17.88 0.91
CA LEU A 18 11.89 18.64 1.73
C LEU A 18 12.24 17.88 3.02
N ALA A 19 11.25 17.37 3.75
CA ALA A 19 11.47 16.59 4.97
C ALA A 19 12.35 15.36 4.70
N THR A 20 12.07 14.65 3.61
CA THR A 20 12.86 13.50 3.15
C THR A 20 14.30 13.90 2.87
N TRP A 21 14.52 14.96 2.08
CA TRP A 21 15.86 15.45 1.78
C TRP A 21 16.62 15.89 3.05
N LEU A 22 15.96 16.60 3.96
CA LEU A 22 16.53 17.06 5.23
C LEU A 22 16.92 15.91 6.16
N PHE A 23 16.15 14.83 6.19
CA PHE A 23 16.44 13.63 6.98
C PHE A 23 17.56 12.80 6.34
N VAL A 24 17.45 12.48 5.04
CA VAL A 24 18.40 11.61 4.34
C VAL A 24 19.79 12.24 4.29
N ARG A 25 19.92 13.56 4.10
CA ARG A 25 21.23 14.24 4.09
C ARG A 25 21.99 14.16 5.43
N ARG A 26 21.27 13.89 6.53
CA ARG A 26 21.85 13.73 7.87
C ARG A 26 22.21 12.27 8.18
N MET A 27 21.79 11.32 7.35
CA MET A 27 22.08 9.90 7.56
C MET A 27 23.50 9.56 7.10
N ARG A 28 24.16 8.65 7.83
CA ARG A 28 25.46 8.11 7.43
C ARG A 28 25.33 7.43 6.07
N ARG A 29 26.24 7.72 5.13
CA ARG A 29 26.32 7.03 3.84
C ARG A 29 27.26 5.84 3.92
N ALA A 30 26.94 4.77 3.22
CA ALA A 30 27.89 3.68 2.98
C ALA A 30 28.89 4.09 1.90
N ASP A 31 30.11 3.57 2.00
CA ASP A 31 31.19 3.84 1.03
C ASP A 31 30.93 3.14 -0.31
N ASP A 32 30.29 1.97 -0.28
CA ASP A 32 29.88 1.22 -1.47
C ASP A 32 28.57 1.80 -2.04
N PRO A 33 28.59 2.35 -3.28
CA PRO A 33 27.41 2.94 -3.90
C PRO A 33 26.26 1.95 -4.13
N THR A 34 26.56 0.68 -4.39
CA THR A 34 25.56 -0.38 -4.62
C THR A 34 24.86 -0.71 -3.31
N VAL A 35 25.63 -0.85 -2.23
CA VAL A 35 25.08 -1.09 -0.89
C VAL A 35 24.27 0.10 -0.39
N GLU A 36 24.74 1.33 -0.63
CA GLU A 36 24.01 2.56 -0.32
C GLU A 36 22.67 2.62 -1.06
N PHE A 37 22.68 2.34 -2.37
CA PHE A 37 21.48 2.41 -3.20
C PHE A 37 20.43 1.37 -2.83
N PHE A 38 20.82 0.09 -2.69
CA PHE A 38 19.88 -1.02 -2.50
C PHE A 38 19.51 -1.33 -1.05
N THR A 39 20.36 -0.97 -0.07
CA THR A 39 20.11 -1.31 1.35
C THR A 39 20.00 -0.09 2.24
N GLY A 40 20.22 1.11 1.67
CA GLY A 40 20.33 2.32 2.46
C GLY A 40 21.45 2.24 3.50
N GLY A 41 22.55 1.55 3.18
CA GLY A 41 23.69 1.40 4.09
C GLY A 41 23.33 0.82 5.47
N ARG A 42 22.17 0.15 5.59
CA ARG A 42 21.59 -0.35 6.86
C ARG A 42 21.47 0.73 7.95
N ALA A 43 21.32 1.99 7.55
CA ALA A 43 21.25 3.13 8.46
C ALA A 43 19.81 3.49 8.91
N LEU A 44 18.80 2.81 8.36
CA LEU A 44 17.39 3.09 8.64
C LEU A 44 17.00 2.63 10.04
N ALA A 45 16.46 3.55 10.84
CA ALA A 45 15.90 3.23 12.14
C ALA A 45 14.59 2.44 11.99
N TRP A 46 14.25 1.62 12.99
CA TRP A 46 13.08 0.74 12.95
C TRP A 46 11.74 1.46 12.64
N PRO A 47 11.47 2.72 13.08
CA PRO A 47 10.21 3.38 12.73
C PRO A 47 10.10 3.70 11.23
N VAL A 48 11.23 4.00 10.59
CA VAL A 48 11.28 4.29 9.15
C VAL A 48 11.07 3.00 8.35
N VAL A 49 11.65 1.90 8.81
CA VAL A 49 11.42 0.58 8.21
C VAL A 49 9.96 0.19 8.34
N ALA A 50 9.36 0.33 9.53
CA ALA A 50 7.96 0.00 9.76
C ALA A 50 7.01 0.89 8.91
N GLY A 51 7.27 2.20 8.85
CA GLY A 51 6.47 3.13 8.04
C GLY A 51 6.54 2.81 6.55
N SER A 52 7.73 2.51 6.03
CA SER A 52 7.90 2.11 4.62
C SER A 52 7.26 0.76 4.31
N LEU A 53 7.40 -0.24 5.18
CA LEU A 53 6.73 -1.54 5.00
C LEU A 53 5.20 -1.38 4.97
N LEU A 54 4.65 -0.53 5.85
CA LEU A 54 3.22 -0.24 5.88
C LEU A 54 2.75 0.44 4.58
N LEU A 55 3.46 1.46 4.11
CA LEU A 55 3.06 2.15 2.87
C LEU A 55 3.30 1.30 1.61
N THR A 56 4.30 0.42 1.63
CA THR A 56 4.54 -0.54 0.54
C THR A 56 3.37 -1.52 0.41
N ASN A 57 2.72 -1.86 1.53
CA ASN A 57 1.55 -2.73 1.53
C ASN A 57 0.25 -1.96 1.21
N LEU A 58 0.12 -0.71 1.67
CA LEU A 58 -1.04 0.15 1.41
C LEU A 58 -0.84 1.03 0.17
N SER A 59 -1.23 0.51 -0.99
CA SER A 59 -1.14 1.23 -2.26
C SER A 59 -2.49 1.83 -2.70
N THR A 60 -2.52 2.48 -3.86
CA THR A 60 -3.75 2.97 -4.49
C THR A 60 -4.69 1.82 -4.88
N GLU A 61 -4.18 0.60 -5.04
CA GLU A 61 -5.00 -0.60 -5.22
C GLU A 61 -5.95 -0.80 -4.04
N GLN A 62 -5.44 -0.77 -2.81
CA GLN A 62 -6.24 -0.94 -1.60
C GLN A 62 -7.13 0.29 -1.37
N LEU A 63 -6.54 1.50 -1.44
CA LEU A 63 -7.26 2.73 -1.07
C LEU A 63 -8.38 3.11 -2.02
N VAL A 64 -8.24 2.80 -3.31
CA VAL A 64 -9.19 3.21 -4.35
C VAL A 64 -9.88 1.98 -4.94
N GLY A 65 -9.11 0.94 -5.30
CA GLY A 65 -9.63 -0.27 -5.92
C GLY A 65 -10.48 -1.10 -4.95
N LEU A 66 -9.89 -1.58 -3.85
CA LEU A 66 -10.59 -2.41 -2.86
C LEU A 66 -11.75 -1.64 -2.22
N ASN A 67 -11.55 -0.39 -1.82
CA ASN A 67 -12.64 0.43 -1.29
C ASN A 67 -13.77 0.66 -2.30
N GLY A 68 -13.44 0.85 -3.59
CA GLY A 68 -14.44 0.94 -4.66
C GLY A 68 -15.23 -0.35 -4.85
N ALA A 69 -14.57 -1.50 -4.74
CA ALA A 69 -15.18 -2.82 -4.79
C ALA A 69 -16.12 -3.04 -3.58
N VAL A 70 -15.65 -2.74 -2.37
CA VAL A 70 -16.44 -2.80 -1.13
C VAL A 70 -17.65 -1.88 -1.18
N PHE A 71 -17.51 -0.67 -1.74
CA PHE A 71 -18.62 0.25 -1.94
C PHE A 71 -19.69 -0.32 -2.88
N LYS A 72 -19.27 -0.98 -3.97
CA LYS A 72 -20.17 -1.63 -4.93
C LYS A 72 -20.89 -2.83 -4.31
N ASP A 73 -20.15 -3.68 -3.59
CA ASP A 73 -20.70 -4.85 -2.91
C ASP A 73 -21.72 -4.43 -1.84
N GLY A 74 -21.42 -3.31 -1.17
CA GLY A 74 -22.24 -2.72 -0.12
C GLY A 74 -22.05 -3.39 1.24
N ASN A 75 -21.05 -4.27 1.36
CA ASN A 75 -20.70 -5.03 2.56
C ASN A 75 -19.20 -4.88 2.84
N LEU A 76 -18.77 -4.95 4.10
CA LEU A 76 -17.36 -4.79 4.53
C LEU A 76 -16.46 -6.01 4.23
N VAL A 77 -16.67 -6.69 3.10
CA VAL A 77 -15.91 -7.90 2.72
C VAL A 77 -14.41 -7.66 2.55
N GLY A 78 -13.99 -6.42 2.26
CA GLY A 78 -12.58 -6.05 2.18
C GLY A 78 -11.83 -6.17 3.51
N VAL A 79 -12.53 -6.14 4.65
CA VAL A 79 -11.90 -6.36 5.97
C VAL A 79 -11.34 -7.77 6.06
N ALA A 80 -12.00 -8.76 5.46
CA ALA A 80 -11.52 -10.14 5.44
C ALA A 80 -10.22 -10.29 4.64
N TRP A 81 -10.05 -9.51 3.57
CA TRP A 81 -8.81 -9.47 2.78
C TRP A 81 -7.63 -8.96 3.63
N GLU A 82 -7.81 -7.84 4.33
CA GLU A 82 -6.75 -7.18 5.09
C GLU A 82 -6.45 -7.85 6.45
N ALA A 83 -7.47 -8.39 7.13
CA ALA A 83 -7.30 -8.97 8.46
C ALA A 83 -6.38 -10.21 8.46
N LEU A 84 -6.43 -11.01 7.39
CA LEU A 84 -5.59 -12.20 7.27
C LEU A 84 -4.10 -11.84 7.06
N ALA A 85 -3.82 -10.73 6.37
CA ALA A 85 -2.47 -10.22 6.14
C ALA A 85 -1.74 -9.93 7.47
N ALA A 86 -2.46 -9.40 8.47
CA ALA A 86 -1.89 -9.12 9.78
C ALA A 86 -1.33 -10.38 10.47
N PHE A 87 -2.04 -11.50 10.38
CA PHE A 87 -1.56 -12.78 10.93
C PHE A 87 -0.36 -13.32 10.15
N ALA A 88 -0.37 -13.22 8.82
CA ALA A 88 0.76 -13.61 7.99
C ALA A 88 2.00 -12.77 8.32
N MET A 89 1.85 -11.45 8.49
CA MET A 89 2.94 -10.55 8.88
C MET A 89 3.54 -10.90 10.24
N ILE A 90 2.70 -11.25 11.23
CA ILE A 90 3.19 -11.71 12.55
C ILE A 90 3.97 -13.02 12.39
N ALA A 91 3.45 -13.98 11.61
CA ALA A 91 4.14 -15.24 11.35
C ALA A 91 5.49 -15.00 10.63
N THR A 92 5.53 -14.12 9.63
CA THR A 92 6.75 -13.68 8.93
C THR A 92 7.76 -13.08 9.89
N ALA A 93 7.33 -12.15 10.75
CA ALA A 93 8.20 -11.51 11.73
C ALA A 93 8.79 -12.49 12.77
N LEU A 94 8.01 -13.47 13.24
CA LEU A 94 8.43 -14.40 14.29
C LEU A 94 9.20 -15.61 13.75
N LEU A 95 8.82 -16.15 12.58
CA LEU A 95 9.34 -17.43 12.07
C LEU A 95 10.39 -17.25 10.98
N PHE A 96 10.17 -16.31 10.05
CA PHE A 96 10.97 -16.19 8.83
C PHE A 96 12.05 -15.12 8.96
N LEU A 97 11.72 -13.96 9.51
CA LEU A 97 12.63 -12.83 9.66
C LEU A 97 13.91 -13.18 10.45
N PRO A 98 13.86 -13.92 11.59
CA PRO A 98 15.08 -14.30 12.31
C PRO A 98 16.01 -15.20 11.49
N ARG A 99 15.46 -16.00 10.58
CA ARG A 99 16.25 -16.88 9.69
C ARG A 99 16.88 -16.07 8.55
N TYR A 100 16.13 -15.15 7.94
CA TYR A 100 16.62 -14.32 6.84
C TYR A 100 17.68 -13.31 7.28
N LEU A 101 17.52 -12.70 8.46
CA LEU A 101 18.52 -11.75 8.97
C LEU A 101 19.83 -12.44 9.37
N ARG A 102 19.79 -13.68 9.87
CA ARG A 102 21.00 -14.45 10.23
C ARG A 102 21.83 -14.86 9.01
N SER A 103 21.19 -15.13 7.88
CA SER A 103 21.88 -15.56 6.67
C SER A 103 22.45 -14.41 5.84
N GLY A 104 22.09 -13.16 6.17
CA GLY A 104 22.69 -11.96 5.57
C GLY A 104 22.29 -11.69 4.13
N PHE A 105 21.29 -12.41 3.60
CA PHE A 105 20.77 -12.19 2.26
C PHE A 105 20.11 -10.82 2.12
N THR A 106 20.31 -10.20 0.96
CA THR A 106 19.67 -8.93 0.61
C THR A 106 18.39 -9.11 -0.20
N THR A 107 18.15 -10.29 -0.77
CA THR A 107 16.95 -10.60 -1.57
C THR A 107 16.43 -12.02 -1.31
N THR A 108 15.12 -12.23 -1.42
CA THR A 108 14.49 -13.55 -1.30
C THR A 108 14.99 -14.56 -2.34
N PRO A 109 15.19 -14.18 -3.64
CA PRO A 109 15.76 -15.11 -4.61
C PRO A 109 17.21 -15.53 -4.29
N ALA A 110 18.02 -14.68 -3.65
CA ALA A 110 19.37 -15.05 -3.23
C ALA A 110 19.34 -16.13 -2.13
N PHE A 111 18.37 -16.07 -1.22
CA PHE A 111 18.12 -17.14 -0.25
C PHE A 111 17.77 -18.46 -0.94
N LEU A 112 16.92 -18.42 -1.97
CA LEU A 112 16.54 -19.63 -2.73
C LEU A 112 17.70 -20.24 -3.51
N GLU A 113 18.63 -19.43 -4.02
CA GLU A 113 19.84 -19.94 -4.68
C GLU A 113 20.70 -20.77 -3.74
N GLN A 114 20.93 -20.29 -2.51
CA GLN A 114 21.71 -21.05 -1.53
C GLN A 114 20.98 -22.34 -1.12
N ARG A 115 19.66 -22.27 -0.99
CA ARG A 115 18.86 -23.41 -0.54
C ARG A 115 18.67 -24.48 -1.61
N PHE A 116 18.60 -24.08 -2.87
CA PHE A 116 18.35 -24.94 -4.02
C PHE A 116 19.49 -24.80 -5.02
N ASP A 117 19.37 -23.88 -5.99
CA ASP A 117 20.30 -23.71 -7.10
C ASP A 117 20.05 -22.42 -7.89
N ARG A 118 20.99 -22.09 -8.79
CA ARG A 118 20.95 -20.89 -9.63
C ARG A 118 19.76 -20.87 -10.62
N PRO A 119 19.42 -21.96 -11.32
CA PRO A 119 18.19 -22.03 -12.12
C PRO A 119 16.92 -21.64 -11.35
N THR A 120 16.75 -22.16 -10.12
CA THR A 120 15.61 -21.80 -9.26
C THR A 120 15.58 -20.30 -8.95
N ARG A 121 16.72 -19.68 -8.64
CA ARG A 121 16.80 -18.22 -8.45
C ARG A 121 16.33 -17.46 -9.68
N LEU A 122 16.80 -17.85 -10.87
CA LEU A 122 16.46 -17.16 -12.12
C LEU A 122 14.97 -17.29 -12.43
N LEU A 123 14.39 -18.49 -12.27
CA LEU A 123 12.97 -18.73 -12.47
C LEU A 123 12.13 -17.85 -11.55
N VAL A 124 12.42 -17.87 -10.24
CA VAL A 124 11.66 -17.11 -9.25
C VAL A 124 11.81 -15.60 -9.45
N SER A 125 13.02 -15.13 -9.78
CA SER A 125 13.25 -13.71 -10.09
C SER A 125 12.47 -13.27 -11.33
N ALA A 126 12.43 -14.11 -12.37
CA ALA A 126 11.66 -13.83 -13.58
C ALA A 126 10.15 -13.79 -13.30
N LEU A 127 9.64 -14.72 -12.49
CA LEU A 127 8.23 -14.74 -12.07
C LEU A 127 7.85 -13.48 -11.28
N PHE A 128 8.68 -13.07 -10.32
CA PHE A 128 8.44 -11.83 -9.56
C PHE A 128 8.46 -10.60 -10.45
N LEU A 129 9.48 -10.46 -11.31
CA LEU A 129 9.58 -9.32 -12.21
C LEU A 129 8.39 -9.27 -13.19
N PHE A 130 8.00 -10.42 -13.73
CA PHE A 130 6.82 -10.54 -14.58
C PHE A 130 5.55 -10.12 -13.84
N GLY A 131 5.33 -10.61 -12.62
CA GLY A 131 4.17 -10.24 -11.80
C GLY A 131 4.14 -8.73 -11.48
N TYR A 132 5.28 -8.14 -11.13
CA TYR A 132 5.36 -6.69 -10.89
C TYR A 132 5.02 -5.88 -12.14
N VAL A 133 5.57 -6.24 -13.30
CA VAL A 133 5.38 -5.49 -14.55
C VAL A 133 3.98 -5.66 -15.14
N THR A 134 3.39 -6.86 -15.03
CA THR A 134 2.13 -7.19 -15.71
C THR A 134 0.89 -7.05 -14.84
N VAL A 135 1.04 -7.20 -13.52
CA VAL A 135 -0.10 -7.17 -12.58
C VAL A 135 -0.01 -5.95 -11.69
N LEU A 136 1.04 -5.85 -10.87
CA LEU A 136 1.08 -4.86 -9.79
C LEU A 136 1.20 -3.42 -10.32
N LEU A 137 2.22 -3.13 -11.14
CA LEU A 137 2.45 -1.78 -11.64
C LEU A 137 1.28 -1.24 -12.47
N PRO A 138 0.67 -2.01 -13.40
CA PRO A 138 -0.50 -1.54 -14.14
C PRO A 138 -1.69 -1.21 -13.21
N VAL A 139 -1.98 -2.06 -12.22
CA VAL A 139 -3.10 -1.84 -11.29
C VAL A 139 -2.86 -0.58 -10.43
N VAL A 140 -1.67 -0.43 -9.86
CA VAL A 140 -1.32 0.74 -9.03
C VAL A 140 -1.35 2.02 -9.87
N LEU A 141 -0.72 2.03 -11.06
CA LEU A 141 -0.71 3.21 -11.93
C LEU A 141 -2.11 3.58 -12.42
N TYR A 142 -2.94 2.59 -12.78
CA TYR A 142 -4.31 2.83 -13.21
C TYR A 142 -5.17 3.41 -12.09
N THR A 143 -5.20 2.74 -10.92
CA THR A 143 -6.01 3.17 -9.77
C THR A 143 -5.56 4.53 -9.24
N GLY A 144 -4.26 4.77 -9.15
CA GLY A 144 -3.71 6.07 -8.74
C GLY A 144 -4.04 7.19 -9.72
N SER A 145 -3.92 6.93 -11.02
CA SER A 145 -4.27 7.92 -12.06
C SER A 145 -5.76 8.23 -12.08
N LEU A 146 -6.59 7.21 -11.89
CA LEU A 146 -8.04 7.38 -11.80
C LEU A 146 -8.39 8.26 -10.60
N ALA A 147 -7.79 8.03 -9.43
CA ALA A 147 -8.02 8.82 -8.23
C ALA A 147 -7.60 10.28 -8.39
N ILE A 148 -6.40 10.55 -8.94
CA ILE A 148 -5.95 11.94 -9.20
C ILE A 148 -6.88 12.62 -10.20
N LYS A 149 -7.22 11.95 -11.30
CA LYS A 149 -8.08 12.52 -12.34
C LYS A 149 -9.47 12.89 -11.80
N THR A 150 -10.08 12.02 -10.99
CA THR A 150 -11.40 12.27 -10.41
C THR A 150 -11.37 13.31 -9.29
N MET A 151 -10.39 13.23 -8.38
CA MET A 151 -10.28 14.13 -7.23
C MET A 151 -10.03 15.59 -7.65
N PHE A 152 -9.18 15.80 -8.67
CA PHE A 152 -8.90 17.14 -9.19
C PHE A 152 -9.81 17.53 -10.36
N GLN A 153 -10.70 16.65 -10.84
CA GLN A 153 -11.54 16.87 -12.02
C GLN A 153 -10.72 17.31 -13.23
N LEU A 154 -9.62 16.60 -13.50
CA LEU A 154 -8.71 16.93 -14.59
C LEU A 154 -9.31 16.55 -15.94
N ASP A 155 -9.42 17.52 -16.83
CA ASP A 155 -9.82 17.29 -18.22
C ASP A 155 -8.61 16.92 -19.10
N VAL A 156 -7.95 15.83 -18.73
CA VAL A 156 -6.82 15.26 -19.49
C VAL A 156 -7.02 13.76 -19.72
N PRO A 157 -6.43 13.17 -20.77
CA PRO A 157 -6.44 11.72 -20.96
C PRO A 157 -5.86 11.00 -19.74
N LEU A 158 -6.46 9.87 -19.35
CA LEU A 158 -5.97 9.08 -18.20
C LEU A 158 -4.49 8.68 -18.40
N ALA A 159 -4.11 8.37 -19.64
CA ALA A 159 -2.74 8.04 -20.02
C ALA A 159 -1.73 9.15 -19.65
N ALA A 160 -2.11 10.43 -19.76
CA ALA A 160 -1.23 11.54 -19.39
C ALA A 160 -0.94 11.55 -17.87
N VAL A 161 -1.95 11.24 -17.06
CA VAL A 161 -1.80 11.12 -15.60
C VAL A 161 -0.95 9.90 -15.24
N VAL A 162 -1.16 8.77 -15.92
CA VAL A 162 -0.36 7.55 -15.76
C VAL A 162 1.12 7.83 -16.03
N TRP A 163 1.43 8.46 -17.16
CA TRP A 163 2.80 8.86 -17.48
C TRP A 163 3.36 9.85 -16.46
N GLY A 164 2.57 10.81 -15.99
CA GLY A 164 2.99 11.76 -14.96
C GLY A 164 3.39 11.07 -13.65
N ILE A 165 2.53 10.20 -13.11
CA ILE A 165 2.81 9.45 -11.88
C ILE A 165 4.00 8.51 -12.09
N GLY A 166 4.05 7.78 -13.21
CA GLY A 166 5.12 6.84 -13.51
C GLY A 166 6.49 7.50 -13.65
N LEU A 167 6.58 8.63 -14.36
CA LEU A 167 7.83 9.37 -14.55
C LEU A 167 8.30 10.03 -13.25
N LEU A 168 7.41 10.69 -12.51
CA LEU A 168 7.75 11.30 -11.23
C LEU A 168 8.17 10.24 -10.22
N GLY A 169 7.41 9.13 -10.15
CA GLY A 169 7.70 7.98 -9.30
C GLY A 169 9.06 7.36 -9.59
N SER A 170 9.34 7.12 -10.88
CA SER A 170 10.63 6.57 -11.33
C SER A 170 11.78 7.52 -11.04
N ALA A 171 11.60 8.82 -11.28
CA ALA A 171 12.65 9.81 -11.06
C ALA A 171 13.12 9.83 -9.60
N TYR A 172 12.20 9.93 -8.63
CA TYR A 172 12.62 9.99 -7.23
C TYR A 172 13.20 8.66 -6.73
N ALA A 173 12.72 7.51 -7.24
CA ALA A 173 13.28 6.21 -6.91
C ALA A 173 14.69 6.02 -7.49
N ILE A 174 14.91 6.36 -8.77
CA ILE A 174 16.19 6.23 -9.46
C ILE A 174 17.25 7.16 -8.84
N PHE A 175 16.91 8.41 -8.52
CA PHE A 175 17.88 9.36 -7.97
C PHE A 175 18.01 9.28 -6.45
N GLY A 176 16.97 8.81 -5.74
CA GLY A 176 16.92 8.82 -4.28
C GLY A 176 17.43 7.53 -3.62
N GLY A 177 17.33 6.38 -4.28
CA GLY A 177 17.66 5.07 -3.70
C GLY A 177 16.80 4.69 -2.48
N LEU A 178 17.10 3.56 -1.85
CA LEU A 178 16.23 2.98 -0.81
C LEU A 178 16.02 3.91 0.40
N LYS A 179 17.02 4.71 0.81
CA LYS A 179 16.84 5.65 1.94
C LYS A 179 15.78 6.69 1.66
N ALA A 180 15.83 7.31 0.48
CA ALA A 180 14.89 8.36 0.12
C ALA A 180 13.47 7.79 0.07
N VAL A 181 13.31 6.64 -0.60
CA VAL A 181 12.03 5.93 -0.70
C VAL A 181 11.48 5.61 0.69
N ALA A 182 12.26 4.93 1.55
CA ALA A 182 11.76 4.51 2.86
C ALA A 182 11.41 5.69 3.79
N VAL A 183 12.20 6.77 3.73
CA VAL A 183 11.93 7.98 4.51
C VAL A 183 10.69 8.72 3.97
N SER A 184 10.56 8.88 2.65
CA SER A 184 9.36 9.50 2.07
C SER A 184 8.11 8.67 2.35
N ASP A 185 8.24 7.34 2.30
CA ASP A 185 7.13 6.44 2.61
C ASP A 185 6.67 6.58 4.05
N THR A 186 7.59 6.79 4.99
CA THR A 186 7.24 6.99 6.38
C THR A 186 6.42 8.27 6.57
N PHE A 187 6.84 9.38 5.96
CA PHE A 187 6.10 10.64 6.03
C PHE A 187 4.74 10.56 5.33
N ASN A 188 4.70 9.97 4.13
CA ASN A 188 3.45 9.73 3.41
C ASN A 188 2.53 8.78 4.17
N GLY A 189 3.07 7.76 4.83
CA GLY A 189 2.34 6.80 5.65
C GLY A 189 1.66 7.46 6.85
N ILE A 190 2.32 8.40 7.53
CA ILE A 190 1.70 9.20 8.59
C ILE A 190 0.53 10.03 8.03
N GLY A 191 0.76 10.72 6.92
CA GLY A 191 -0.29 11.50 6.24
C GLY A 191 -1.48 10.62 5.82
N LEU A 192 -1.19 9.42 5.30
CA LEU A 192 -2.17 8.43 4.91
C LEU A 192 -2.98 7.92 6.11
N LEU A 193 -2.34 7.63 7.24
CA LEU A 193 -3.07 7.19 8.44
C LEU A 193 -4.00 8.28 8.95
N ILE A 194 -3.54 9.53 8.98
CA ILE A 194 -4.36 10.68 9.42
C ILE A 194 -5.54 10.88 8.44
N GLY A 195 -5.27 10.98 7.14
CA GLY A 195 -6.31 11.21 6.13
C GLY A 195 -7.25 10.02 5.99
N GLY A 196 -6.70 8.80 5.98
CA GLY A 196 -7.43 7.55 5.86
C GLY A 196 -8.36 7.28 7.04
N LEU A 197 -7.99 7.66 8.27
CA LEU A 197 -8.88 7.59 9.44
C LEU A 197 -9.84 8.78 9.52
N ALA A 198 -9.45 9.94 9.00
CA ALA A 198 -10.34 11.11 8.96
C ALA A 198 -11.55 10.87 8.06
N ILE A 199 -11.41 10.19 6.92
CA ILE A 199 -12.53 9.89 6.00
C ILE A 199 -13.69 9.15 6.68
N PRO A 200 -13.51 7.97 7.32
CA PRO A 200 -14.59 7.28 8.00
C PRO A 200 -15.09 8.05 9.22
N ALA A 201 -14.22 8.74 9.96
CA ALA A 201 -14.64 9.57 11.09
C ALA A 201 -15.57 10.71 10.67
N LEU A 202 -15.22 11.45 9.60
CA LEU A 202 -16.04 12.51 9.02
C LEU A 202 -17.33 11.94 8.40
N GLY A 203 -17.26 10.77 7.77
CA GLY A 203 -18.44 10.08 7.24
C GLY A 203 -19.44 9.69 8.32
N LEU A 204 -18.96 9.16 9.46
CA LEU A 204 -19.79 8.86 10.62
C LEU A 204 -20.34 10.12 11.28
N ALA A 205 -19.52 11.16 11.41
CA ALA A 205 -19.99 12.45 11.93
C ALA A 205 -21.10 13.03 11.03
N ALA A 206 -20.95 12.98 9.71
CA ALA A 206 -21.98 13.43 8.78
C ALA A 206 -23.28 12.61 8.87
N LEU A 207 -23.17 11.29 9.09
CA LEU A 207 -24.31 10.40 9.29
C LEU A 207 -25.04 10.65 10.63
N GLY A 208 -24.30 11.01 11.68
CA GLY A 208 -24.82 11.29 13.01
C GLY A 208 -25.03 12.77 13.31
N GLU A 209 -25.26 13.59 12.28
CA GLU A 209 -25.54 15.04 12.40
C GLU A 209 -24.51 15.81 13.26
N GLY A 210 -23.23 15.47 13.10
CA GLY A 210 -22.10 16.04 13.84
C GLY A 210 -21.54 15.13 14.93
N SER A 211 -22.24 14.06 15.31
CA SER A 211 -21.78 13.09 16.32
C SER A 211 -21.36 11.76 15.69
N ILE A 212 -20.10 11.38 15.88
CA ILE A 212 -19.56 10.09 15.42
C ILE A 212 -20.28 8.91 16.09
N THR A 213 -20.58 9.02 17.39
CA THR A 213 -21.24 7.94 18.14
C THR A 213 -22.68 7.74 17.68
N ALA A 214 -23.39 8.82 17.37
CA ALA A 214 -24.71 8.74 16.76
C ALA A 214 -24.63 8.12 15.36
N GLY A 215 -23.63 8.49 14.56
CA GLY A 215 -23.40 7.89 13.24
C GLY A 215 -23.15 6.38 13.31
N ILE A 216 -22.38 5.91 14.28
CA ILE A 216 -22.16 4.47 14.51
C ILE A 216 -23.49 3.79 14.87
N SER A 217 -24.28 4.37 15.77
CA SER A 217 -25.58 3.83 16.16
C SER A 217 -26.51 3.73 14.95
N THR A 218 -26.61 4.79 14.15
CA THR A 218 -27.40 4.80 12.91
C THR A 218 -26.91 3.75 11.92
N LEU A 219 -25.60 3.60 11.71
CA LEU A 219 -25.04 2.61 10.80
C LEU A 219 -25.39 1.18 11.23
N VAL A 220 -25.22 0.87 12.52
CA VAL A 220 -25.48 -0.46 13.08
C VAL A 220 -26.96 -0.82 13.04
N HIS A 221 -27.86 0.14 13.34
CA HIS A 221 -29.29 -0.14 13.40
C HIS A 221 -29.99 -0.06 12.03
N ALA A 222 -29.61 0.88 11.18
CA ALA A 222 -30.30 1.10 9.91
C ALA A 222 -29.82 0.14 8.81
N ARG A 223 -28.54 -0.27 8.83
CA ARG A 223 -27.93 -1.13 7.79
C ARG A 223 -26.94 -2.15 8.36
N PRO A 224 -27.37 -3.05 9.26
CA PRO A 224 -26.49 -4.08 9.83
C PRO A 224 -25.87 -4.99 8.75
N GLU A 225 -26.58 -5.24 7.65
CA GLU A 225 -26.08 -6.04 6.54
C GLU A 225 -24.84 -5.44 5.89
N SER A 226 -24.70 -4.10 5.89
CA SER A 226 -23.52 -3.44 5.32
C SER A 226 -22.24 -3.72 6.10
N LEU A 227 -22.35 -4.14 7.36
CA LEU A 227 -21.23 -4.51 8.22
C LEU A 227 -20.81 -5.98 8.06
N ALA A 228 -21.53 -6.74 7.22
CA ALA A 228 -21.17 -8.13 6.97
C ALA A 228 -19.79 -8.24 6.32
N VAL A 229 -18.86 -8.90 7.03
CA VAL A 229 -17.50 -9.19 6.52
C VAL A 229 -17.46 -10.57 5.84
N LEU A 230 -18.18 -11.55 6.41
CA LEU A 230 -18.21 -12.92 5.91
C LEU A 230 -19.51 -13.18 5.15
N THR A 231 -19.55 -12.77 3.89
CA THR A 231 -20.67 -13.04 2.97
C THR A 231 -20.16 -13.57 1.64
N THR A 232 -21.05 -14.19 0.87
CA THR A 232 -20.81 -14.58 -0.53
C THR A 232 -21.64 -13.75 -1.51
N LEU A 233 -22.67 -13.05 -1.03
CA LEU A 233 -23.61 -12.29 -1.84
C LEU A 233 -23.55 -10.80 -1.51
N ASP A 234 -23.56 -9.98 -2.55
CA ASP A 234 -23.67 -8.53 -2.48
C ASP A 234 -25.12 -8.09 -2.22
N LYS A 235 -25.34 -6.78 -2.09
CA LYS A 235 -26.70 -6.22 -1.89
C LYS A 235 -27.69 -6.52 -3.02
N LYS A 236 -27.23 -6.93 -4.20
CA LYS A 236 -28.04 -7.24 -5.39
C LYS A 236 -28.19 -8.75 -5.62
N GLY A 237 -27.63 -9.58 -4.73
CA GLY A 237 -27.64 -11.04 -4.86
C GLY A 237 -26.59 -11.60 -5.83
N GLY A 238 -25.64 -10.78 -6.30
CA GLY A 238 -24.47 -11.20 -7.07
C GLY A 238 -23.31 -11.62 -6.16
N PRO A 239 -22.25 -12.24 -6.70
CA PRO A 239 -21.08 -12.60 -5.91
C PRO A 239 -20.33 -11.35 -5.43
N VAL A 240 -19.93 -11.33 -4.15
CA VAL A 240 -19.05 -10.28 -3.62
C VAL A 240 -17.63 -10.39 -4.17
N SER A 241 -16.89 -9.30 -4.08
CA SER A 241 -15.49 -9.20 -4.53
C SER A 241 -14.56 -10.09 -3.69
N VAL A 242 -14.87 -10.30 -2.41
CA VAL A 242 -14.11 -11.18 -1.51
C VAL A 242 -15.06 -12.17 -0.81
N PRO A 243 -15.41 -13.30 -1.45
CA PRO A 243 -16.27 -14.31 -0.83
C PRO A 243 -15.53 -15.02 0.29
N TRP A 244 -16.12 -15.13 1.48
CA TRP A 244 -15.42 -15.70 2.65
C TRP A 244 -14.75 -17.09 2.43
N PRO A 245 -15.27 -18.04 1.60
CA PRO A 245 -14.59 -19.32 1.41
C PRO A 245 -13.20 -19.18 0.78
N THR A 246 -12.97 -18.12 0.01
CA THR A 246 -11.68 -17.83 -0.62
C THR A 246 -10.58 -17.54 0.41
N LEU A 247 -10.95 -17.13 1.63
CA LEU A 247 -10.03 -16.98 2.76
C LEU A 247 -9.34 -18.31 3.08
N LEU A 248 -10.08 -19.42 2.97
CA LEU A 248 -9.59 -20.76 3.32
C LEU A 248 -8.95 -21.50 2.15
N THR A 249 -9.42 -21.27 0.92
CA THR A 249 -8.99 -22.07 -0.24
C THR A 249 -7.83 -21.47 -1.02
N GLY A 250 -7.63 -20.15 -0.98
CA GLY A 250 -6.60 -19.48 -1.79
C GLY A 250 -5.86 -18.35 -1.08
N MET A 251 -6.54 -17.49 -0.32
CA MET A 251 -5.90 -16.31 0.26
C MET A 251 -4.84 -16.64 1.30
N MET A 252 -5.01 -17.69 2.11
CA MET A 252 -3.96 -18.09 3.05
C MET A 252 -2.60 -18.34 2.35
N PHE A 253 -2.61 -18.91 1.15
CA PHE A 253 -1.37 -19.13 0.39
C PHE A 253 -0.81 -17.84 -0.19
N ILE A 254 -1.66 -16.96 -0.70
CA ILE A 254 -1.27 -15.67 -1.27
C ILE A 254 -0.66 -14.76 -0.18
N GLN A 255 -1.26 -14.72 1.01
CA GLN A 255 -0.82 -13.89 2.12
C GLN A 255 0.51 -14.35 2.74
N VAL A 256 0.87 -15.64 2.60
CA VAL A 256 2.19 -16.15 3.02
C VAL A 256 3.25 -15.95 1.93
N PHE A 257 2.81 -15.80 0.67
CA PHE A 257 3.68 -15.51 -0.46
C PHE A 257 4.10 -14.03 -0.51
N TYR A 258 3.20 -13.12 -0.13
CA TYR A 258 3.48 -11.68 0.05
C TYR A 258 4.19 -11.39 1.38
#